data_AF-A0A848GAM4-F1
#
_entry.id   AF-A0A848GAM4-F1
#
_cell.length_a   1.000
_cell.length_b   1.000
_cell.length_c   1.000
_cell.angle_alpha   90.00
_cell.angle_beta   90.00
_cell.angle_gamma   90.00
#
_symmetry.space_group_name_H-M   'P 1'
#
loop_
_entity.id
_entity.type
_entity.pdbx_description
1 polymer ?
#
loop_
_entity_poly.entity_id
_entity_poly.type
_entity_poly.pdbx_seq_one_letter_code
_entity_poly.pdbx_strand_id
1 'polypeptide(L)'
;TGRAVAFMMDDALLYGEMAKAKRPAEWTVTGAPQSFEAYGCMMRKDDPGFKKLVDSALAKAMTSGEAEAIYKKWFSQPIPPKGLNLNFPLSDAMQKLFKAPNDKAFE
;
A
#
# COMPACT_ATOMS: atom_id res chain seq x y z
N THR A 1 -3.87 -13.67 -22.01
CA THR A 1 -3.88 -15.12 -22.29
C THR A 1 -5.25 -15.75 -22.11
N GLY A 2 -6.25 -15.06 -21.52
CA GLY A 2 -7.62 -15.58 -21.42
C GLY A 2 -7.78 -16.82 -20.52
N ARG A 3 -6.77 -17.13 -19.69
CA ARG A 3 -6.76 -18.33 -18.84
C ARG A 3 -7.56 -18.19 -17.55
N ALA A 4 -7.93 -16.98 -17.19
CA ALA A 4 -8.74 -16.65 -16.01
C ALA A 4 -9.65 -15.47 -16.36
N VAL A 5 -10.82 -15.42 -15.73
CA VAL A 5 -11.82 -14.34 -15.91
C VAL A 5 -11.65 -13.20 -14.89
N ALA A 6 -10.94 -13.46 -13.78
CA ALA A 6 -10.63 -12.49 -12.74
C ALA A 6 -9.29 -12.85 -12.07
N PHE A 7 -8.66 -11.86 -11.43
CA PHE A 7 -7.48 -12.01 -10.59
C PHE A 7 -7.80 -11.39 -9.23
N MET A 8 -7.96 -12.23 -8.20
CA MET A 8 -8.20 -11.79 -6.83
C MET A 8 -6.86 -11.57 -6.13
N MET A 9 -6.64 -10.36 -5.64
CA MET A 9 -5.47 -9.94 -4.89
C MET A 9 -5.79 -8.59 -4.21
N ASP A 10 -4.88 -8.11 -3.38
CA ASP A 10 -4.93 -6.81 -2.72
C ASP A 10 -5.11 -5.69 -3.75
N ASP A 11 -5.99 -4.74 -3.44
CA ASP A 11 -6.41 -3.69 -4.37
C ASP A 11 -5.24 -2.84 -4.88
N ALA A 12 -4.32 -2.42 -4.00
CA ALA A 12 -3.13 -1.66 -4.37
C ALA A 12 -2.25 -2.43 -5.37
N LEU A 13 -2.13 -3.76 -5.24
CA LEU A 13 -1.41 -4.60 -6.18
C LEU A 13 -2.15 -4.70 -7.52
N LEU A 14 -3.49 -4.81 -7.49
CA LEU A 14 -4.31 -4.79 -8.71
C LEU A 14 -4.20 -3.46 -9.46
N TYR A 15 -4.21 -2.31 -8.77
CA TYR A 15 -3.96 -1.00 -9.39
C TYR A 15 -2.54 -0.92 -9.99
N GLY A 16 -1.54 -1.48 -9.31
CA GLY A 16 -0.17 -1.59 -9.81
C GLY A 16 -0.07 -2.41 -11.10
N GLU A 17 -0.71 -3.58 -11.17
CA GLU A 17 -0.73 -4.40 -12.37
C GLU A 17 -1.56 -3.76 -13.50
N MET A 18 -2.69 -3.14 -13.17
CA MET A 18 -3.53 -2.41 -14.12
C MET A 18 -2.75 -1.28 -14.80
N ALA A 19 -2.00 -0.49 -14.02
CA ALA A 19 -1.17 0.58 -14.56
C ALA A 19 -0.13 0.06 -15.57
N LYS A 20 0.43 -1.13 -15.33
CA LYS A 20 1.42 -1.77 -16.22
C LYS A 20 0.82 -2.50 -17.42
N ALA A 21 -0.49 -2.73 -17.44
CA ALA A 21 -1.17 -3.51 -18.47
C ALA A 21 -1.03 -2.87 -19.87
N LYS A 22 -1.12 -3.69 -20.92
CA LYS A 22 -1.06 -3.20 -22.31
C LYS A 22 -2.20 -2.23 -22.64
N ARG A 23 -3.38 -2.47 -22.07
CA ARG A 23 -4.60 -1.67 -22.24
C ARG A 23 -5.23 -1.44 -20.85
N PRO A 24 -4.72 -0.49 -20.03
CA PRO A 24 -5.20 -0.28 -18.67
C PRO A 24 -6.71 0.00 -18.58
N ALA A 25 -7.26 0.72 -19.56
CA ALA A 25 -8.68 1.09 -19.61
C ALA A 25 -9.64 -0.09 -19.79
N GLU A 26 -9.15 -1.30 -20.08
CA GLU A 26 -9.98 -2.52 -20.20
C GLU A 26 -10.12 -3.27 -18.87
N TRP A 27 -9.45 -2.82 -17.81
CA TRP A 27 -9.46 -3.48 -16.51
C TRP A 27 -10.16 -2.61 -15.47
N THR A 28 -10.78 -3.27 -14.50
CA THR A 28 -11.43 -2.61 -13.38
C THR A 28 -11.17 -3.43 -12.11
N VAL A 29 -10.93 -2.74 -10.99
CA VAL A 29 -10.98 -3.36 -9.65
C VAL A 29 -12.43 -3.27 -9.18
N THR A 30 -13.01 -4.41 -8.81
CA THR A 30 -14.44 -4.52 -8.47
C THR A 30 -14.68 -5.57 -7.38
N GLY A 31 -15.93 -5.67 -6.92
CA GLY A 31 -16.34 -6.56 -5.83
C GLY A 31 -16.26 -5.90 -4.45
N ALA A 32 -16.93 -6.53 -3.47
CA ALA A 32 -16.76 -6.17 -2.07
C ALA A 32 -15.42 -6.72 -1.54
N PRO A 33 -14.61 -5.93 -0.81
CA PRO A 33 -13.40 -6.43 -0.17
C PRO A 33 -13.72 -7.64 0.72
N GLN A 34 -12.92 -8.70 0.60
CA GLN A 34 -13.08 -9.91 1.41
C GLN A 34 -12.30 -9.85 2.73
N SER A 35 -11.31 -8.96 2.80
CA SER A 35 -10.45 -8.74 3.96
C SER A 35 -9.96 -7.29 3.99
N PHE A 36 -9.51 -6.84 5.17
CA PHE A 36 -8.68 -5.66 5.35
C PHE A 36 -7.36 -6.12 5.97
N GLU A 37 -6.25 -5.81 5.32
CA GLU A 37 -4.95 -6.41 5.65
C GLU A 37 -3.90 -5.32 5.87
N ALA A 38 -3.14 -5.44 6.96
CA ALA A 38 -2.11 -4.49 7.33
C ALA A 38 -0.76 -4.95 6.82
N TYR A 39 -0.14 -4.16 5.95
CA TYR A 39 1.24 -4.39 5.52
C TYR A 39 2.22 -3.96 6.60
N GLY A 40 3.14 -4.85 6.96
CA GLY A 40 4.22 -4.58 7.91
C GLY A 40 5.57 -5.05 7.38
N CYS A 41 6.65 -4.40 7.83
CA CYS A 41 7.99 -4.90 7.58
C CYS A 41 8.21 -6.19 8.39
N MET A 42 8.28 -7.33 7.71
CA MET A 42 8.49 -8.63 8.36
C MET A 42 9.93 -8.75 8.87
N MET A 43 10.10 -9.33 10.05
CA MET A 43 11.39 -9.55 10.71
C MET A 43 11.36 -10.86 11.50
N ARG A 44 12.53 -11.31 11.98
CA ARG A 44 12.60 -12.49 12.85
C ARG A 44 11.82 -12.23 14.14
N LYS A 45 11.11 -13.27 14.62
CA LYS A 45 10.50 -13.25 15.96
C LYS A 45 11.57 -13.17 17.05
N ASP A 46 11.16 -12.73 18.24
CA ASP A 46 11.99 -12.68 19.46
C ASP A 46 13.22 -11.73 19.39
N ASP A 47 13.20 -10.74 18.48
CA ASP A 47 14.21 -9.68 18.37
C ASP A 47 13.60 -8.29 18.69
N PRO A 48 13.31 -8.00 19.97
CA PRO A 48 12.64 -6.76 20.37
C PRO A 48 13.51 -5.51 20.15
N GLY A 49 14.84 -5.67 20.18
CA GLY A 49 15.78 -4.58 19.92
C GLY A 49 15.69 -4.10 18.48
N PHE A 50 15.71 -5.04 17.53
CA PHE A 50 15.55 -4.70 16.12
C PHE A 50 14.14 -4.19 15.80
N LYS A 51 13.09 -4.81 16.36
CA LYS A 51 11.73 -4.31 16.21
C LYS A 51 11.58 -2.86 16.65
N LYS A 52 12.10 -2.51 17.84
CA LYS A 52 12.04 -1.14 18.36
C LYS A 52 12.74 -0.14 17.43
N LEU A 53 13.87 -0.52 16.83
CA LEU A 53 14.58 0.33 15.86
C LEU A 53 13.72 0.61 14.63
N VAL A 54 13.14 -0.44 14.04
CA VAL A 54 12.27 -0.35 12.85
C VAL A 54 11.02 0.47 13.16
N ASP A 55 10.32 0.15 14.26
CA ASP A 55 9.11 0.85 14.68
C ASP A 55 9.38 2.34 14.91
N SER A 56 10.51 2.69 15.56
CA SER A 56 10.88 4.09 15.80
C SER A 56 11.15 4.86 14.51
N ALA A 57 11.81 4.22 13.53
CA ALA A 57 12.08 4.83 12.23
C ALA A 57 10.78 5.05 11.44
N LEU A 58 9.90 4.05 11.40
CA LEU A 58 8.59 4.14 10.75
C LEU A 58 7.70 5.20 11.43
N ALA A 59 7.62 5.19 12.76
CA ALA A 59 6.83 6.17 13.50
C ALA A 59 7.30 7.61 13.26
N LYS A 60 8.62 7.83 13.15
CA LYS A 60 9.18 9.13 12.79
C LYS A 60 8.78 9.55 11.38
N ALA A 61 8.90 8.67 10.39
CA ALA A 61 8.52 8.96 9.01
C ALA A 61 7.01 9.22 8.87
N MET A 62 6.19 8.47 9.60
CA MET A 62 4.74 8.62 9.63
C MET A 62 4.30 9.96 10.23
N THR A 63 4.82 10.29 11.41
CA THR A 63 4.38 11.49 12.16
C THR A 63 5.03 12.79 11.68
N SER A 64 6.13 12.72 10.92
CA SER A 64 6.77 13.90 10.32
C SER A 64 6.09 14.42 9.05
N GLY A 65 5.16 13.65 8.47
CA GLY A 65 4.57 13.90 7.15
C GLY A 65 5.39 13.35 5.98
N GLU A 66 6.57 12.77 6.24
CA GLU A 66 7.41 12.15 5.21
C GLU A 66 6.71 10.95 4.56
N ALA A 67 6.02 10.12 5.34
CA ALA A 67 5.27 8.98 4.83
C ALA A 67 4.12 9.41 3.89
N GLU A 68 3.45 10.53 4.19
CA GLU A 68 2.42 11.09 3.31
C GLU A 68 3.02 11.60 1.99
N ALA A 69 4.19 12.25 2.04
CA ALA A 69 4.91 12.67 0.85
C ALA A 69 5.36 11.47 -0.01
N ILE A 70 5.84 10.40 0.63
CA ILE A 70 6.17 9.13 -0.03
C ILE A 70 4.92 8.53 -0.68
N TYR A 71 3.80 8.48 0.04
CA TYR A 71 2.54 7.96 -0.49
C TYR A 71 2.10 8.73 -1.74
N LYS A 72 2.06 10.06 -1.66
CA LYS A 72 1.68 10.93 -2.78
C LYS A 72 2.54 10.67 -4.02
N LYS A 73 3.86 10.54 -3.84
CA LYS A 73 4.80 10.26 -4.92
C LYS A 73 4.49 8.94 -5.64
N TRP A 74 4.18 7.88 -4.90
CA TRP A 74 4.06 6.53 -5.48
C TRP A 74 2.65 6.16 -5.93
N PHE A 75 1.63 6.72 -5.29
CA PHE A 75 0.24 6.29 -5.48
C PHE A 75 -0.63 7.34 -6.17
N SER A 76 -0.23 8.61 -6.14
CA SER A 76 -1.05 9.72 -6.66
C SER A 76 -0.34 10.58 -7.70
N GLN A 77 0.92 10.26 -8.04
CA GLN A 77 1.72 10.96 -9.05
C GLN A 77 2.26 10.00 -10.11
N PRO A 78 2.67 10.51 -11.29
CA PRO A 78 3.37 9.72 -12.29
C PRO A 78 4.66 9.10 -11.73
N ILE A 79 4.77 7.77 -11.82
CA ILE A 79 5.94 7.01 -11.37
C ILE A 79 6.77 6.47 -12.55
N PRO A 80 8.10 6.41 -12.43
CA PRO A 80 8.97 5.83 -13.44
C PRO A 80 8.75 4.31 -13.59
N PRO A 81 9.14 3.71 -14.74
CA PRO A 81 9.77 4.34 -15.91
C PRO A 81 8.77 4.87 -16.94
N LYS A 82 7.48 4.49 -16.85
CA LYS A 82 6.47 4.80 -17.87
C LYS A 82 5.61 6.03 -17.55
N GLY A 83 5.85 6.71 -16.43
CA GLY A 83 5.07 7.87 -15.99
C GLY A 83 3.62 7.52 -15.65
N LEU A 84 3.38 6.29 -15.20
CA LEU A 84 2.03 5.80 -14.88
C LEU A 84 1.58 6.36 -13.54
N ASN A 85 0.29 6.60 -13.37
CA ASN A 85 -0.28 7.02 -12.08
C ASN A 85 -1.29 5.98 -11.61
N LEU A 86 -1.17 5.51 -10.37
CA LEU A 86 -2.10 4.54 -9.78
C LEU A 86 -3.44 5.17 -9.43
N ASN A 87 -3.48 6.50 -9.25
CA ASN A 87 -4.65 7.25 -8.78
C ASN A 87 -5.27 6.63 -7.53
N PHE A 88 -4.43 6.15 -6.61
CA PHE A 88 -4.86 5.43 -5.41
C PHE A 88 -4.82 6.39 -4.21
N PRO A 89 -5.97 6.87 -3.72
CA PRO A 89 -6.03 7.88 -2.66
C PRO A 89 -5.63 7.29 -1.31
N LEU A 90 -5.11 8.14 -0.41
CA LEU A 90 -4.76 7.74 0.94
C LEU A 90 -6.04 7.47 1.76
N SER A 91 -6.19 6.23 2.24
CA SER A 91 -7.38 5.83 3.01
C SER A 91 -7.44 6.51 4.39
N ASP A 92 -8.65 6.64 4.94
CA ASP A 92 -8.84 7.17 6.29
C ASP A 92 -8.12 6.34 7.36
N ALA A 93 -8.04 5.03 7.17
CA ALA A 93 -7.29 4.12 8.04
C ALA A 93 -5.80 4.47 8.04
N MET A 94 -5.21 4.71 6.87
CA MET A 94 -3.81 5.12 6.74
C MET A 94 -3.57 6.52 7.30
N GLN A 95 -4.49 7.48 7.09
CA GLN A 95 -4.40 8.81 7.69
C GLN A 95 -4.39 8.76 9.23
N LYS A 96 -5.22 7.88 9.83
CA LYS A 96 -5.19 7.64 11.28
C LYS A 96 -3.88 7.00 11.72
N LEU A 97 -3.40 6.00 10.97
CA LEU A 97 -2.13 5.33 11.27
C LEU A 97 -0.94 6.29 11.21
N PHE A 98 -0.89 7.21 10.25
CA PHE A 98 0.19 8.20 10.16
C PHE A 98 0.22 9.17 11.35
N LYS A 99 -0.93 9.46 11.95
CA LYS A 99 -1.04 10.30 13.15
C LYS A 99 -0.72 9.53 14.43
N ALA A 100 -1.11 8.26 14.50
CA ALA A 100 -0.91 7.41 15.67
C ALA A 100 -0.43 6.00 15.23
N PRO A 101 0.88 5.84 14.94
CA PRO A 101 1.45 4.58 14.49
C PRO A 101 1.24 3.45 15.49
N ASN A 102 0.91 2.26 14.98
CA ASN A 102 0.80 1.03 15.77
C ASN A 102 1.07 -0.19 14.88
N ASP A 103 1.17 -1.36 15.48
CA ASP A 103 1.44 -2.66 14.84
C ASP A 103 0.31 -3.68 15.06
N LYS A 104 -0.91 -3.20 15.28
CA LYS A 104 -2.08 -4.06 15.48
C LYS A 104 -2.61 -4.55 14.14
N ALA A 105 -3.05 -5.80 14.11
CA ALA A 105 -3.81 -6.33 12.99
C ALA A 105 -5.18 -5.65 12.90
N PHE A 106 -5.79 -5.66 11.70
CA PHE A 106 -7.20 -5.32 11.55
C PHE A 106 -8.06 -6.36 12.27
N GLU A 107 -9.09 -5.88 12.97
CA GLU A 107 -10.14 -6.71 13.59
C GLU A 107 -11.31 -6.93 12.63
#